data_AF-A0A0R2NYE8-F1
#
_entry.id   AF-A0A0R2NYE8-F1
#
_cell.length_a   1.000
_cell.length_b   1.000
_cell.length_c   1.000
_cell.angle_alpha   90.00
_cell.angle_beta   90.00
_cell.angle_gamma   90.00
#
_symmetry.space_group_name_H-M   'P 1'
#
loop_
_entity.id
_entity.type
_entity.pdbx_description
1 polymer ?
#
loop_
_entity_poly.entity_id
_entity_poly.type
_entity_poly.pdbx_seq_one_letter_code
_entity_poly.pdbx_strand_id
1 'polypeptide(L)'
;MAAIEQAILTWIHLVSAAIWVGGSLFIGIVFSPLLKTMTTSLQERMQIMIRVGKRFNKIAVPALLIMMATGLYNSHLILGKPNILFETSYGQFLIIKIILVIILIIIYAIHVRVIRKDVEEKIMSNQMSEPEIQQLRKKIIILGEITVVLSLVILFLASLLDAGV
;
A
#
# COMPACT_ATOMS: atom_id res chain seq x y z
N MET A 1 14.60 -10.31 -25.05
CA MET A 1 14.02 -9.01 -24.64
C MET A 1 15.08 -7.96 -24.88
N ALA A 2 14.76 -6.85 -25.56
CA ALA A 2 15.75 -5.78 -25.74
C ALA A 2 16.04 -5.13 -24.38
N ALA A 3 17.29 -4.73 -24.09
CA ALA A 3 17.65 -4.12 -22.80
C ALA A 3 16.76 -2.91 -22.43
N ILE A 4 16.31 -2.17 -23.45
CA ILE A 4 15.37 -1.04 -23.31
C ILE A 4 14.02 -1.48 -22.73
N GLU A 5 13.49 -2.63 -23.15
CA GLU A 5 12.19 -3.13 -22.68
C GLU A 5 12.23 -3.47 -21.19
N GLN A 6 13.28 -4.13 -20.71
CA GLN A 6 13.46 -4.40 -19.28
C GLN A 6 13.65 -3.12 -18.47
N ALA A 7 14.39 -2.15 -19.01
CA ALA A 7 14.57 -0.86 -18.35
C ALA A 7 13.23 -0.12 -18.20
N ILE A 8 12.39 -0.12 -19.25
CA ILE A 8 11.05 0.49 -19.20
C ILE A 8 10.17 -0.20 -18.16
N LEU A 9 10.13 -1.54 -18.14
CA LEU A 9 9.33 -2.29 -17.17
C LEU A 9 9.77 -2.02 -15.72
N THR A 10 11.08 -1.99 -15.49
CA THR A 10 11.66 -1.67 -14.18
C THR A 10 11.33 -0.23 -13.78
N TRP A 11 11.47 0.73 -14.69
CA TRP A 11 11.10 2.11 -14.45
C TRP A 11 9.62 2.26 -14.07
N ILE A 12 8.70 1.61 -14.80
CA ILE A 12 7.27 1.60 -14.50
C ILE A 12 7.00 0.99 -13.11
N HIS A 13 7.68 -0.11 -12.77
CA HIS A 13 7.56 -0.75 -11.45
C HIS A 13 7.97 0.21 -10.33
N LEU A 14 9.14 0.87 -10.48
CA LEU A 14 9.69 1.79 -9.49
C LEU A 14 8.82 3.05 -9.32
N VAL A 15 8.32 3.64 -10.41
CA VAL A 15 7.39 4.78 -10.35
C VAL A 15 6.11 4.39 -9.61
N SER A 16 5.57 3.22 -9.93
CA SER A 16 4.35 2.70 -9.28
C SER A 16 4.56 2.46 -7.79
N ALA A 17 5.71 1.88 -7.42
CA ALA A 17 6.13 1.69 -6.04
C ALA A 17 6.30 3.03 -5.29
N ALA A 18 6.92 4.03 -5.93
CA ALA A 18 7.10 5.35 -5.35
C ALA A 18 5.77 6.06 -5.07
N ILE A 19 4.80 5.96 -6.00
CA ILE A 19 3.44 6.50 -5.81
C ILE A 19 2.76 5.82 -4.62
N TRP A 20 2.79 4.48 -4.57
CA TRP A 20 2.13 3.70 -3.54
C TRP A 20 2.74 3.94 -2.16
N VAL A 21 4.04 3.69 -2.01
CA VAL A 21 4.75 3.74 -0.72
C VAL A 21 5.00 5.17 -0.29
N GLY A 22 5.50 6.01 -1.19
CA GLY A 22 5.79 7.42 -0.90
C GLY A 22 4.53 8.21 -0.56
N GLY A 23 3.45 8.02 -1.31
CA GLY A 23 2.16 8.66 -1.01
C GLY A 23 1.58 8.21 0.33
N SER A 24 1.67 6.91 0.65
CA SER A 24 1.20 6.38 1.93
C SER A 24 2.02 6.90 3.13
N LEU A 25 3.35 6.96 2.98
CA LEU A 25 4.24 7.58 3.98
C LEU A 25 3.92 9.07 4.17
N PHE A 26 3.71 9.83 3.09
CA PHE A 26 3.33 11.23 3.17
C PHE A 26 2.02 11.41 3.94
N ILE A 27 1.00 10.59 3.65
CA ILE A 27 -0.29 10.67 4.36
C ILE A 27 -0.12 10.38 5.85
N GLY A 28 0.63 9.33 6.21
CA GLY A 28 0.81 8.90 7.59
C GLY A 28 1.70 9.83 8.43
N ILE A 29 2.84 10.23 7.87
CA ILE A 29 3.92 10.92 8.62
C ILE A 29 3.79 12.45 8.53
N VAL A 30 3.31 12.97 7.40
CA VAL A 30 3.27 14.43 7.17
C VAL A 30 1.84 14.94 7.30
N PHE A 31 0.92 14.41 6.49
CA PHE A 31 -0.43 14.96 6.41
C PHE A 31 -1.25 14.71 7.68
N SER A 32 -1.25 13.48 8.21
CA SER A 32 -2.05 13.15 9.41
C SER A 32 -1.66 13.96 10.65
N PRO A 33 -0.36 14.17 10.96
CA PRO A 33 0.04 15.04 12.06
C PRO A 33 -0.27 16.52 11.80
N LEU A 34 -0.02 17.02 10.58
CA LEU A 34 -0.34 18.40 10.20
C LEU A 34 -1.84 18.69 10.37
N LEU A 35 -2.70 17.75 10.00
CA LEU A 35 -4.14 17.93 10.14
C LEU A 35 -4.58 18.11 11.61
N LYS A 36 -3.81 17.57 12.56
CA LYS A 36 -4.08 17.80 13.99
C LYS A 36 -3.84 19.24 14.41
N THR A 37 -2.98 19.99 13.73
CA THR A 37 -2.70 21.39 14.05
C THR A 37 -3.67 22.36 13.36
N MET A 38 -4.39 21.92 12.32
CA MET A 38 -5.29 22.77 11.54
C MET A 38 -6.73 22.84 12.06
N THR A 39 -7.18 21.81 12.77
CA THR A 39 -8.53 21.77 13.38
C THR A 39 -8.48 21.00 14.68
N THR A 40 -9.29 21.38 15.67
CA THR A 40 -9.45 20.64 16.95
C THR A 40 -10.56 19.59 16.90
N SER A 41 -11.47 19.69 15.93
CA SER A 41 -12.62 18.78 15.76
C SER A 41 -12.18 17.43 15.22
N LEU A 42 -12.44 16.35 15.96
CA LEU A 42 -12.14 15.00 15.50
C LEU A 42 -12.95 14.64 14.25
N GLN A 43 -14.21 15.05 14.23
CA GLN A 43 -15.12 14.82 13.13
C GLN A 43 -14.61 15.46 11.83
N GLU A 44 -14.23 16.74 11.87
CA GLU A 44 -13.71 17.45 10.70
C GLU A 44 -12.42 16.82 10.18
N ARG A 45 -11.50 16.44 11.07
CA ARG A 45 -10.27 15.71 10.71
C ARG A 45 -10.60 14.42 9.96
N MET A 46 -11.57 13.65 10.45
CA MET A 46 -11.98 12.41 9.81
C MET A 46 -12.62 12.64 8.44
N GLN A 47 -13.43 13.67 8.29
CA GLN A 47 -14.01 14.05 7.00
C GLN A 47 -12.93 14.37 5.96
N ILE A 48 -11.93 15.17 6.36
CA ILE A 48 -10.81 15.56 5.50
C ILE A 48 -9.96 14.32 5.14
N MET A 49 -9.61 13.48 6.12
CA MET A 49 -8.85 12.25 5.89
C MET A 49 -9.54 11.30 4.91
N ILE A 50 -10.85 11.11 5.02
CA ILE A 50 -11.63 10.27 4.09
C ILE A 50 -11.59 10.86 2.68
N ARG A 51 -11.79 12.17 2.52
CA ARG A 51 -11.75 12.84 1.20
C ARG A 51 -10.37 12.72 0.56
N VAL A 52 -9.29 12.95 1.32
CA VAL A 52 -7.91 12.82 0.84
C VAL A 52 -7.60 11.37 0.50
N GLY A 53 -7.92 10.42 1.37
CA GLY A 53 -7.74 8.99 1.12
C GLY A 53 -8.45 8.52 -0.15
N LYS A 54 -9.70 8.94 -0.37
CA LYS A 54 -10.43 8.61 -1.62
C LYS A 54 -9.76 9.18 -2.86
N ARG A 55 -9.24 10.41 -2.80
CA ARG A 55 -8.50 11.02 -3.92
C ARG A 55 -7.18 10.29 -4.17
N PHE A 56 -6.43 9.99 -3.12
CA PHE A 56 -5.19 9.23 -3.20
C PHE A 56 -5.44 7.84 -3.80
N ASN A 57 -6.46 7.12 -3.34
CA ASN A 57 -6.78 5.77 -3.82
C ASN A 57 -7.09 5.70 -5.31
N LYS A 58 -7.60 6.78 -5.94
CA LYS A 58 -7.78 6.84 -7.40
C LYS A 58 -6.48 6.73 -8.17
N ILE A 59 -5.34 7.06 -7.55
CA ILE A 59 -4.00 7.02 -8.15
C ILE A 59 -3.23 5.82 -7.59
N ALA A 60 -3.30 5.62 -6.27
CA ALA A 60 -2.56 4.57 -5.56
C ALA A 60 -3.02 3.16 -5.96
N VAL A 61 -4.32 2.92 -6.14
CA VAL A 61 -4.81 1.58 -6.52
C VAL A 61 -4.35 1.17 -7.92
N PRO A 62 -4.50 2.00 -8.97
CA PRO A 62 -3.89 1.70 -10.27
C PRO A 62 -2.38 1.49 -10.19
N ALA A 63 -1.65 2.31 -9.42
CA ALA A 63 -0.22 2.15 -9.22
C ALA A 63 0.12 0.79 -8.58
N LEU A 64 -0.61 0.37 -7.53
CA LEU A 64 -0.45 -0.95 -6.92
C LEU A 64 -0.67 -2.08 -7.94
N LEU A 65 -1.72 -2.00 -8.77
CA LEU A 65 -2.00 -3.00 -9.79
C LEU A 65 -0.89 -3.08 -10.85
N ILE A 66 -0.38 -1.94 -11.31
CA ILE A 66 0.73 -1.88 -12.27
C ILE A 66 2.02 -2.44 -11.64
N MET A 67 2.30 -2.08 -10.39
CA MET A 67 3.44 -2.61 -9.62
C MET A 67 3.36 -4.13 -9.49
N MET A 68 2.18 -4.68 -9.19
CA MET A 68 1.96 -6.12 -9.13
C MET A 68 2.16 -6.81 -10.49
N ALA A 69 1.58 -6.26 -11.55
CA ALA A 69 1.69 -6.83 -12.89
C ALA A 69 3.15 -6.87 -13.39
N THR A 70 3.87 -5.76 -13.22
CA THR A 70 5.30 -5.67 -13.57
C THR A 70 6.17 -6.57 -12.69
N GLY A 71 5.88 -6.67 -11.39
CA GLY A 71 6.59 -7.57 -10.49
C GLY A 71 6.38 -9.05 -10.84
N LEU A 72 5.16 -9.44 -11.21
CA LEU A 72 4.85 -10.79 -11.67
C LEU A 72 5.56 -11.12 -12.98
N TYR A 73 5.57 -10.17 -13.92
CA TYR A 73 6.28 -10.31 -15.19
C TYR A 73 7.78 -10.55 -14.98
N ASN A 74 8.43 -9.76 -14.14
CA ASN A 74 9.86 -9.90 -13.83
C ASN A 74 10.18 -11.24 -13.14
N SER A 75 9.22 -11.81 -12.43
CA SER A 75 9.40 -13.04 -11.65
C SER A 75 9.04 -14.32 -12.41
N HIS A 76 8.33 -14.21 -13.55
CA HIS A 76 7.68 -15.34 -14.22
C HIS A 76 8.65 -16.47 -14.61
N LEU A 77 9.84 -16.13 -15.11
CA LEU A 77 10.83 -17.14 -15.52
C LEU A 77 11.37 -17.97 -14.36
N ILE A 78 11.43 -17.39 -13.16
CA ILE A 78 11.95 -18.03 -11.95
C ILE A 78 10.86 -18.85 -11.29
N LEU A 79 9.61 -18.35 -11.31
CA LEU A 79 8.43 -19.09 -10.86
C LEU A 79 8.19 -20.39 -11.63
N GLY A 80 8.62 -20.46 -12.90
CA GLY A 80 8.55 -21.68 -13.72
C GLY A 80 9.63 -22.72 -13.42
N LYS A 81 10.56 -22.47 -12.49
CA LYS A 81 11.72 -23.33 -12.21
C LYS A 81 11.74 -23.75 -10.73
N PRO A 82 11.10 -24.86 -10.36
CA PRO A 82 10.95 -25.28 -8.95
C PRO A 82 12.29 -25.39 -8.21
N ASN A 83 13.33 -25.93 -8.85
CA ASN A 83 14.65 -26.08 -8.23
C ASN A 83 15.23 -24.73 -7.84
N ILE A 84 15.19 -23.72 -8.73
CA ILE A 84 15.69 -22.38 -8.40
C ILE A 84 14.83 -21.75 -7.30
N LEU A 85 13.52 -21.95 -7.34
CA LEU A 85 12.58 -21.34 -6.42
C LEU A 85 12.77 -21.82 -4.96
N PHE A 86 13.07 -23.10 -4.75
CA PHE A 86 13.19 -23.68 -3.40
C PHE A 86 14.62 -23.88 -2.91
N GLU A 87 15.59 -24.03 -3.83
CA GLU A 87 16.98 -24.36 -3.48
C GLU A 87 17.90 -23.15 -3.41
N THR A 88 17.45 -21.96 -3.83
CA THR A 88 18.24 -20.72 -3.80
C THR A 88 17.69 -19.69 -2.83
N SER A 89 18.58 -18.91 -2.22
CA SER A 89 18.23 -17.76 -1.38
C SER A 89 17.34 -16.76 -2.13
N TYR A 90 17.67 -16.48 -3.39
CA TYR A 90 16.86 -15.66 -4.29
C TYR A 90 15.42 -16.18 -4.40
N GLY A 91 15.24 -17.47 -4.65
CA GLY A 91 13.93 -18.10 -4.77
C GLY A 91 13.10 -17.99 -3.48
N GLN A 92 13.75 -18.20 -2.33
CA GLN A 92 13.13 -18.05 -1.02
C GLN A 92 12.68 -16.62 -0.75
N PHE A 93 13.53 -15.61 -1.00
CA PHE A 93 13.15 -14.20 -0.87
C PHE A 93 12.01 -13.82 -1.81
N LEU A 94 12.01 -14.36 -3.04
CA LEU A 94 10.92 -14.15 -3.99
C LEU A 94 9.59 -14.71 -3.48
N ILE A 95 9.58 -15.94 -2.93
CA ILE A 95 8.37 -16.52 -2.32
C ILE A 95 7.87 -15.65 -1.16
N ILE A 96 8.77 -15.27 -0.24
CA ILE A 96 8.41 -14.42 0.90
C ILE A 96 7.81 -13.10 0.41
N LYS A 97 8.42 -12.45 -0.59
CA LYS A 97 7.93 -11.22 -1.20
C LYS A 97 6.52 -11.39 -1.76
N ILE A 98 6.25 -12.48 -2.47
CA ILE A 98 4.91 -12.77 -3.02
C ILE A 98 3.87 -12.96 -1.91
N ILE A 99 4.21 -13.72 -0.87
CA ILE A 99 3.31 -13.92 0.29
C ILE A 99 3.00 -12.58 0.95
N LEU A 100 4.01 -11.73 1.18
CA LEU A 100 3.82 -10.41 1.77
C LEU A 100 2.96 -9.49 0.89
N VAL A 101 3.12 -9.55 -0.44
CA VAL A 101 2.25 -8.81 -1.37
C VAL A 101 0.79 -9.29 -1.27
N ILE A 102 0.54 -10.59 -1.14
CA ILE A 102 -0.82 -11.12 -0.94
C ILE A 102 -1.41 -10.61 0.38
N ILE A 103 -0.64 -10.66 1.47
CA ILE A 103 -1.06 -10.15 2.78
C ILE A 103 -1.35 -8.65 2.71
N LEU A 104 -0.49 -7.87 2.05
CA LEU A 104 -0.67 -6.44 1.82
C LEU A 104 -2.01 -6.17 1.13
N ILE A 105 -2.33 -6.91 0.06
CA ILE A 105 -3.60 -6.73 -0.70
C ILE A 105 -4.80 -7.01 0.20
N ILE A 106 -4.77 -8.09 0.99
CA ILE A 106 -5.86 -8.44 1.91
C ILE A 106 -6.05 -7.32 2.94
N ILE A 107 -4.98 -6.87 3.58
CA ILE A 107 -5.03 -5.82 4.60
C ILE A 107 -5.51 -4.50 4.00
N TYR A 108 -5.03 -4.14 2.81
CA TYR A 108 -5.44 -2.93 2.13
C TYR A 108 -6.91 -3.00 1.68
N ALA A 109 -7.38 -4.15 1.19
CA ALA A 109 -8.79 -4.35 0.87
C ALA A 109 -9.67 -4.19 2.11
N ILE A 110 -9.23 -4.72 3.26
CA ILE A 110 -9.89 -4.49 4.55
C ILE A 110 -9.86 -2.99 4.90
N HIS A 111 -8.71 -2.33 4.79
CA HIS A 111 -8.54 -0.90 5.07
C HIS A 111 -9.54 -0.03 4.28
N VAL A 112 -9.67 -0.26 2.98
CA VAL A 112 -10.63 0.45 2.13
C VAL A 112 -12.08 0.10 2.54
N ARG A 113 -12.36 -1.15 2.87
CA ARG A 113 -13.70 -1.61 3.24
C ARG A 113 -14.17 -1.13 4.63
N VAL A 114 -13.25 -0.78 5.52
CA VAL A 114 -13.58 -0.11 6.80
C VAL A 114 -14.29 1.22 6.56
N ILE A 115 -13.92 1.95 5.50
CA ILE A 115 -14.56 3.22 5.09
C ILE A 115 -15.60 2.93 3.98
N ARG A 116 -16.57 2.07 4.31
CA ARG A 116 -17.72 1.78 3.44
C ARG A 116 -18.70 2.96 3.36
N LYS A 117 -19.55 2.98 2.34
CA LYS A 117 -20.44 4.12 2.02
C LYS A 117 -21.31 4.55 3.20
N ASP A 118 -21.88 3.62 3.95
CA ASP A 118 -22.71 3.91 5.14
C ASP A 118 -21.92 4.61 6.26
N VAL A 119 -20.66 4.22 6.46
CA VAL A 119 -19.77 4.84 7.45
C VAL A 119 -19.37 6.23 6.99
N GLU A 120 -19.04 6.38 5.71
CA GLU A 120 -18.74 7.69 5.10
C GLU A 120 -19.94 8.65 5.22
N GLU A 121 -21.14 8.20 4.87
CA GLU A 121 -22.37 9.01 4.95
C GLU A 121 -22.63 9.50 6.37
N LYS A 122 -22.52 8.63 7.38
CA LYS A 122 -22.68 8.99 8.80
C LYS A 122 -21.65 10.03 9.27
N ILE A 123 -20.43 9.98 8.76
CA ILE A 123 -19.36 10.94 9.08
C ILE A 123 -19.60 12.25 8.34
N MET A 124 -20.08 12.23 7.09
CA MET A 124 -20.39 13.45 6.34
C MET A 124 -21.63 14.18 6.90
N SER A 125 -22.62 13.44 7.42
CA SER A 125 -23.87 13.99 7.96
C SER A 125 -23.80 14.36 9.45
N ASN A 126 -22.64 14.20 10.10
CA ASN A 126 -22.47 14.42 11.54
C ASN A 126 -23.40 13.58 12.43
N GLN A 127 -23.73 12.37 11.97
CA GLN A 127 -24.62 11.44 12.68
C GLN A 127 -23.87 10.38 13.50
N MET A 128 -22.54 10.41 13.52
CA MET A 128 -21.71 9.48 14.27
C MET A 128 -21.24 10.11 15.58
N SER A 129 -21.29 9.34 16.68
CA SER A 129 -20.84 9.82 17.98
C SER A 129 -19.30 9.88 18.08
N GLU A 130 -18.78 10.79 18.91
CA GLU A 130 -17.33 10.94 19.16
C GLU A 130 -16.61 9.60 19.48
N PRO A 131 -17.13 8.72 20.37
CA PRO A 131 -16.50 7.44 20.66
C PRO A 131 -16.42 6.50 19.43
N GLU A 132 -17.47 6.47 18.60
CA GLU A 132 -17.48 5.67 17.38
C GLU A 132 -16.44 6.18 16.37
N ILE A 133 -16.33 7.50 16.22
CA ILE A 133 -15.34 8.14 15.35
C ILE A 133 -13.92 7.81 15.83
N GLN A 134 -13.66 7.83 17.14
CA GLN A 134 -12.35 7.48 17.71
C GLN A 134 -11.97 6.03 17.45
N GLN A 135 -12.90 5.08 17.66
CA GLN A 135 -12.66 3.66 17.39
C GLN A 135 -12.39 3.41 15.91
N LEU A 136 -13.19 4.02 15.03
CA LEU A 136 -13.01 3.92 13.58
C LEU A 136 -11.65 4.49 13.15
N ARG A 137 -11.30 5.68 13.62
CA ARG A 137 -10.01 6.32 13.35
C ARG A 137 -8.85 5.41 13.75
N LYS A 138 -8.91 4.81 14.94
CA LYS A 138 -7.86 3.90 15.42
C LYS A 138 -7.69 2.70 14.49
N LYS A 139 -8.78 2.07 14.04
CA LYS A 139 -8.75 0.97 13.08
C LYS A 139 -8.12 1.39 11.75
N ILE A 140 -8.50 2.54 11.21
CA ILE A 140 -7.96 3.07 9.95
C ILE A 140 -6.47 3.33 10.07
N ILE A 141 -6.01 3.97 11.15
CA ILE A 141 -4.59 4.26 11.37
C ILE A 141 -3.78 2.97 11.48
N ILE A 142 -4.21 2.02 12.31
CA ILE A 142 -3.49 0.74 12.49
C ILE A 142 -3.38 0.00 11.15
N LEU A 143 -4.48 -0.13 10.40
CA LEU A 143 -4.45 -0.79 9.09
C LEU A 143 -3.55 -0.05 8.09
N GLY A 144 -3.55 1.29 8.13
CA GLY A 144 -2.68 2.11 7.29
C GLY A 144 -1.20 1.93 7.63
N GLU A 145 -0.84 1.97 8.92
CA GLU A 145 0.53 1.74 9.41
C GLU A 145 1.03 0.34 9.03
N ILE A 146 0.22 -0.70 9.25
CA ILE A 146 0.56 -2.07 8.84
C ILE A 146 0.80 -2.14 7.32
N THR A 147 -0.05 -1.49 6.52
CA THR A 147 0.10 -1.45 5.05
C THR A 147 1.42 -0.79 4.64
N VAL A 148 1.79 0.32 5.29
CA VAL A 148 3.06 1.04 5.02
C VAL A 148 4.26 0.19 5.43
N VAL A 149 4.26 -0.39 6.63
CA VAL A 149 5.36 -1.23 7.12
C VAL A 149 5.55 -2.45 6.21
N LEU A 150 4.47 -3.13 5.84
CA LEU A 150 4.54 -4.25 4.88
C LEU A 150 5.11 -3.80 3.54
N SER A 151 4.69 -2.64 3.04
CA SER A 151 5.21 -2.11 1.77
C SER A 151 6.71 -1.82 1.84
N LEU A 152 7.20 -1.26 2.96
CA LEU A 152 8.63 -1.03 3.17
C LEU A 152 9.43 -2.34 3.23
N VAL A 153 8.90 -3.36 3.91
CA VAL A 153 9.53 -4.69 3.94
C VAL A 153 9.57 -5.30 2.53
N ILE A 154 8.49 -5.20 1.77
CA ILE A 154 8.42 -5.68 0.37
C ILE A 154 9.46 -4.96 -0.51
N LEU A 155 9.64 -3.65 -0.34
CA LEU A 155 10.67 -2.88 -1.06
C LEU A 155 12.08 -3.33 -0.66
N PHE A 156 12.33 -3.58 0.62
CA PHE A 156 13.61 -4.10 1.08
C PHE A 156 13.90 -5.47 0.48
N LEU A 157 12.93 -6.39 0.46
CA LEU A 157 13.08 -7.67 -0.24
C LEU A 157 13.33 -7.50 -1.73
N ALA A 158 12.69 -6.51 -2.38
CA ALA A 158 12.99 -6.19 -3.77
C ALA A 158 14.47 -5.79 -3.96
N SER A 159 15.02 -4.96 -3.07
CA SER A 159 16.44 -4.58 -3.14
C SER A 159 17.39 -5.76 -2.90
N LEU A 160 17.02 -6.74 -2.07
CA LEU A 160 17.82 -7.95 -1.88
C LEU A 160 17.87 -8.79 -3.16
N LEU A 161 16.72 -8.96 -3.83
CA LEU A 161 16.63 -9.67 -5.10
C LEU A 161 17.45 -8.96 -6.20
N ASP A 162 17.36 -7.63 -6.27
CA ASP A 162 18.12 -6.83 -7.25
C ASP A 162 19.64 -6.88 -6.97
N ALA A 163 20.05 -7.04 -5.70
CA ALA A 163 21.45 -7.24 -5.32
C ALA A 163 21.97 -8.66 -5.60
N GLY A 164 21.11 -9.58 -6.05
CA GLY A 164 21.47 -10.96 -6.35
C GLY A 164 21.65 -11.87 -5.13
N VAL A 165 21.05 -11.48 -3.99
CA VAL A 165 21.06 -12.25 -2.73
C VAL A 165 19.94 -13.29 -2.70
#